data_AF-A0A1I0TRP2-F1
#
_entry.id   AF-A0A1I0TRP2-F1
#
_cell.length_a   1.000
_cell.length_b   1.000
_cell.length_c   1.000
_cell.angle_alpha   90.00
_cell.angle_beta   90.00
_cell.angle_gamma   90.00
#
_symmetry.space_group_name_H-M   'P 1'
#
loop_
_entity.id
_entity.type
_entity.pdbx_description
1 polymer ?
#
loop_
_entity_poly.entity_id
_entity_poly.type
_entity_poly.pdbx_seq_one_letter_code
_entity_poly.pdbx_strand_id
1 'polypeptide(L)'
;MEITIHLFKKLYFTLLALFIFINANAQYILTGVVKDSNQQPVPHCSIGIKNSKVGTVASVDGMFKLVIPDSLSQSPVIFSAVGFNDRQVGRSEFKPGMLVTLKEKVFDMAEVVIKGNKMKEQLIGQRSRPMITFSRMFDKNVPSIEQGNIFEIYNQTVLKAYNFYIIPSSKYASITLKFNLYAVKNNLPDSNLLRKLITYRTTSVGWQKIDLAPYHLNFEGLDQIAVTLQLVDYVPDSSGNFIFGVSAKKTLAKDLLFRYQKQGNWETSAGTFIANLDIRYQKGGENLKRQENSLADNSPDIAMLADYYQHKQESIKSGYGRNKRGSYIDLGDARIYTEQYGKGEPLILLHGNNGSIADFYRQIPFFAKHFRVIAIDTRSQGRSTDLSEEPYSYDKFANDLYKVLTALDLKKVNIIGWSDGGNTAVSFNLAHPDMVSKIVTIGANLYPSGVSDSLMASFKHQLLAKVPGQNLRLIQLMLAEPNMTPEQLQQIENPVLVVAGSNDVIKAEHTKLIAASIAKSQLEIVPNATHYVPFERPDYLNRLILNFLAPPFKKDK
;
A
#
# COMPACT_ATOMS: atom_id res chain seq x y z
N MET A 1 -6.31 -49.27 37.18
CA MET A 1 -5.65 -47.94 37.17
C MET A 1 -4.31 -47.96 36.43
N GLU A 2 -3.55 -49.07 36.44
CA GLU A 2 -2.26 -49.18 35.74
C GLU A 2 -2.35 -49.28 34.21
N ILE A 3 -3.42 -49.87 33.66
CA ILE A 3 -3.58 -50.05 32.21
C ILE A 3 -3.81 -48.70 31.49
N THR A 4 -4.49 -47.75 32.15
CA THR A 4 -4.81 -46.43 31.60
C THR A 4 -3.56 -45.52 31.55
N ILE A 5 -2.64 -45.67 32.50
CA ILE A 5 -1.37 -44.91 32.57
C ILE A 5 -0.39 -45.38 31.48
N HIS A 6 -0.40 -46.67 31.15
CA HIS A 6 0.47 -47.23 30.12
C HIS A 6 0.04 -46.80 28.70
N LEU A 7 -1.28 -46.68 28.44
CA LEU A 7 -1.80 -46.15 27.19
C LEU A 7 -1.48 -44.65 27.00
N PHE A 8 -1.59 -43.86 28.07
CA PHE A 8 -1.26 -42.42 28.04
C PHE A 8 0.24 -42.17 27.82
N LYS A 9 1.13 -42.98 28.42
CA LYS A 9 2.58 -42.86 28.19
C LYS A 9 2.96 -43.22 26.75
N LYS A 10 2.36 -44.25 26.14
CA LYS A 10 2.60 -44.56 24.72
C LYS A 10 2.10 -43.43 23.81
N LEU A 11 0.87 -42.93 24.02
CA LEU A 11 0.31 -41.86 23.20
C LEU A 11 1.10 -40.54 23.34
N TYR A 12 1.60 -40.22 24.54
CA TYR A 12 2.44 -39.06 24.78
C TYR A 12 3.82 -39.19 24.13
N PHE A 13 4.43 -40.38 24.12
CA PHE A 13 5.69 -40.62 23.40
C PHE A 13 5.52 -40.62 21.88
N THR A 14 4.40 -41.10 21.33
CA THR A 14 4.12 -40.99 19.89
C THR A 14 3.84 -39.55 19.48
N LEU A 15 3.13 -38.76 20.30
CA LEU A 15 2.91 -37.32 20.07
C LEU A 15 4.19 -36.49 20.25
N LEU A 16 5.07 -36.85 21.18
CA LEU A 16 6.38 -36.21 21.36
C LEU A 16 7.33 -36.56 20.20
N ALA A 17 7.27 -37.80 19.68
CA ALA A 17 8.01 -38.19 18.48
C ALA A 17 7.47 -37.50 17.20
N LEU A 18 6.16 -37.23 17.13
CA LEU A 18 5.56 -36.42 16.06
C LEU A 18 5.87 -34.92 16.21
N PHE A 19 6.16 -34.43 17.41
CA PHE A 19 6.59 -33.03 17.64
C PHE A 19 8.10 -32.79 17.49
N ILE A 20 8.93 -33.84 17.41
CA ILE A 20 10.37 -33.73 17.13
C ILE A 20 10.66 -33.77 15.62
N PHE A 21 9.69 -34.07 14.76
CA PHE A 21 9.72 -33.72 13.34
C PHE A 21 9.27 -32.27 13.11
N ILE A 22 9.89 -31.33 13.83
CA ILE A 22 10.01 -29.97 13.32
C ILE A 22 10.95 -30.10 12.11
N ASN A 23 10.44 -29.80 10.92
CA ASN A 23 11.19 -29.72 9.68
C ASN A 23 12.48 -28.91 9.89
N ALA A 24 13.58 -29.60 10.19
CA ALA A 24 14.92 -29.10 9.89
C ALA A 24 15.05 -29.13 8.37
N ASN A 25 14.48 -28.13 7.69
CA ASN A 25 14.80 -27.89 6.30
C ASN A 25 16.31 -27.65 6.27
N ALA A 26 17.06 -28.55 5.62
CA ALA A 26 18.45 -28.28 5.40
C ALA A 26 18.56 -27.02 4.52
N GLN A 27 19.57 -26.21 4.77
CA GLN A 27 19.86 -25.03 3.96
C GLN A 27 21.30 -25.17 3.51
N TYR A 28 21.52 -25.10 2.20
CA TYR A 28 22.86 -25.15 1.65
C TYR A 28 23.46 -23.75 1.64
N ILE A 29 24.56 -23.55 2.37
CA ILE A 29 25.25 -22.26 2.43
C ILE A 29 26.42 -22.28 1.46
N LEU A 30 26.32 -21.53 0.37
CA LEU A 30 27.40 -21.32 -0.58
C LEU A 30 28.19 -20.07 -0.22
N THR A 31 29.50 -20.22 -0.03
CA THR A 31 30.42 -19.11 0.25
C THR A 31 31.57 -19.10 -0.75
N GLY A 32 32.14 -17.93 -1.01
CA GLY A 32 33.25 -17.82 -1.95
C GLY A 32 33.67 -16.38 -2.22
N VAL A 33 34.48 -16.23 -3.26
CA VAL A 33 35.01 -14.94 -3.75
C VAL A 33 34.77 -14.83 -5.25
N VAL A 34 34.30 -13.68 -5.71
CA VAL A 34 34.19 -13.35 -7.13
C VAL A 34 35.38 -12.49 -7.54
N LYS A 35 36.09 -12.92 -8.59
CA LYS A 35 37.24 -12.22 -9.15
C LYS A 35 37.13 -12.07 -10.67
N ASP A 36 37.88 -11.15 -11.24
CA ASP A 36 38.04 -11.03 -12.69
C ASP A 36 39.15 -11.98 -13.21
N SER A 37 39.37 -11.97 -14.52
CA SER A 37 40.45 -12.74 -15.16
C SER A 37 41.85 -12.39 -14.64
N ASN A 38 42.03 -11.19 -14.07
CA ASN A 38 43.29 -10.68 -13.53
C ASN A 38 43.42 -10.91 -12.01
N GLN A 39 42.55 -11.74 -11.42
CA GLN A 39 42.51 -12.05 -9.99
C GLN A 39 42.18 -10.86 -9.07
N GLN A 40 41.66 -9.77 -9.61
CA GLN A 40 41.14 -8.66 -8.81
C GLN A 40 39.71 -8.96 -8.35
N PRO A 41 39.33 -8.52 -7.14
CA PRO A 41 37.95 -8.65 -6.66
C PRO A 41 36.93 -8.00 -7.60
N VAL A 42 35.77 -8.64 -7.78
CA VAL A 42 34.63 -8.04 -8.49
C VAL A 42 33.60 -7.58 -7.45
N PRO A 43 33.62 -6.29 -7.05
CA PRO A 43 32.74 -5.79 -6.02
C PRO A 43 31.28 -5.78 -6.48
N HIS A 44 30.35 -5.96 -5.53
CA HIS A 44 28.90 -5.83 -5.76
C HIS A 44 28.35 -6.70 -6.91
N CYS A 45 28.99 -7.86 -7.14
CA CYS A 45 28.48 -8.90 -8.01
C CYS A 45 27.13 -9.39 -7.46
N SER A 46 26.11 -9.41 -8.32
CA SER A 46 24.79 -9.96 -7.96
C SER A 46 24.79 -11.46 -8.17
N ILE A 47 24.46 -12.21 -7.12
CA ILE A 47 24.57 -13.66 -7.08
C ILE A 47 23.22 -14.22 -6.69
N GLY A 48 22.61 -15.09 -7.50
CA GLY A 48 21.29 -15.60 -7.19
C GLY A 48 20.77 -16.67 -8.13
N ILE A 49 19.57 -17.17 -7.82
CA ILE A 49 18.89 -18.21 -8.60
C ILE A 49 17.75 -17.56 -9.38
N LYS A 50 17.72 -17.83 -10.70
CA LYS A 50 16.74 -17.27 -11.63
C LYS A 50 15.31 -17.55 -11.17
N ASN A 51 14.43 -16.55 -11.29
CA ASN A 51 13.00 -16.64 -10.97
C ASN A 51 12.72 -17.02 -9.50
N SER A 52 13.63 -16.68 -8.58
CA SER A 52 13.48 -16.96 -7.15
C SER A 52 13.79 -15.71 -6.32
N LYS A 53 13.52 -15.77 -5.01
CA LYS A 53 13.94 -14.74 -4.04
C LYS A 53 15.33 -15.00 -3.43
N VAL A 54 16.05 -16.01 -3.93
CA VAL A 54 17.32 -16.48 -3.37
C VAL A 54 18.49 -15.80 -4.06
N GLY A 55 19.25 -15.04 -3.29
CA GLY A 55 20.38 -14.27 -3.79
C GLY A 55 21.06 -13.42 -2.73
N THR A 56 22.21 -12.86 -3.09
CA THR A 56 23.07 -12.00 -2.29
C THR A 56 23.83 -11.04 -3.20
N VAL A 57 24.56 -10.11 -2.61
CA VAL A 57 25.49 -9.21 -3.31
C VAL A 57 26.87 -9.40 -2.69
N ALA A 58 27.90 -9.52 -3.54
CA ALA A 58 29.27 -9.64 -3.08
C ALA A 58 29.76 -8.33 -2.42
N SER A 59 30.62 -8.45 -1.41
CA SER A 59 31.26 -7.31 -0.75
C SER A 59 32.22 -6.57 -1.69
N VAL A 60 32.83 -5.49 -1.20
CA VAL A 60 33.88 -4.74 -1.91
C VAL A 60 35.10 -5.62 -2.26
N ASP A 61 35.38 -6.64 -1.44
CA ASP A 61 36.45 -7.61 -1.67
C ASP A 61 36.00 -8.83 -2.49
N GLY A 62 34.80 -8.76 -3.10
CA GLY A 62 34.23 -9.84 -3.90
C GLY A 62 33.74 -11.04 -3.09
N MET A 63 33.77 -10.98 -1.75
CA MET A 63 33.32 -12.06 -0.88
C MET A 63 31.80 -12.20 -0.91
N PHE A 64 31.29 -13.42 -0.89
CA PHE A 64 29.84 -13.65 -0.84
C PHE A 64 29.45 -14.82 0.06
N LYS A 65 28.21 -14.73 0.55
CA LYS A 65 27.50 -15.81 1.26
C LYS A 65 26.06 -15.86 0.75
N LEU A 66 25.67 -17.00 0.20
CA LEU A 66 24.33 -17.27 -0.32
C LEU A 66 23.73 -18.44 0.44
N VAL A 67 22.50 -18.27 0.94
CA VAL A 67 21.73 -19.33 1.60
C VAL A 67 20.70 -19.86 0.61
N ILE A 68 20.81 -21.14 0.26
CA ILE A 68 19.96 -21.81 -0.73
C ILE A 68 19.03 -22.80 0.00
N PRO A 69 17.71 -22.63 -0.09
CA PRO A 69 16.74 -23.60 0.43
C PRO A 69 16.83 -24.93 -0.31
N ASP A 70 16.51 -26.04 0.37
CA ASP A 70 16.51 -27.39 -0.23
C ASP A 70 15.71 -27.50 -1.53
N SER A 71 14.58 -26.81 -1.62
CA SER A 71 13.72 -26.78 -2.81
C SER A 71 14.40 -26.22 -4.06
N LEU A 72 15.49 -25.45 -3.89
CA LEU A 72 16.28 -24.85 -4.96
C LEU A 72 17.73 -25.36 -4.98
N SER A 73 18.04 -26.41 -4.19
CA SER A 73 19.40 -26.93 -4.03
C SER A 73 20.04 -27.43 -5.34
N GLN A 74 19.22 -27.86 -6.31
CA GLN A 74 19.69 -28.31 -7.63
C GLN A 74 19.72 -27.18 -8.66
N SER A 75 19.18 -26.01 -8.33
CA SER A 75 19.13 -24.89 -9.27
C SER A 75 20.52 -24.27 -9.44
N PRO A 76 20.90 -23.90 -10.68
CA PRO A 76 22.17 -23.23 -10.91
C PRO A 76 22.18 -21.80 -10.34
N VAL A 77 23.33 -21.37 -9.83
CA VAL A 77 23.55 -20.03 -9.30
C VAL A 77 24.18 -19.15 -10.39
N ILE A 78 23.62 -17.96 -10.60
CA ILE A 78 24.07 -17.00 -11.60
C ILE A 78 24.83 -15.88 -10.91
N PHE A 79 26.03 -15.60 -11.40
CA PHE A 79 26.90 -14.50 -10.99
C PHE A 79 26.88 -13.44 -12.10
N SER A 80 26.49 -12.22 -11.76
CA SER A 80 26.31 -11.14 -12.73
C SER A 80 26.86 -9.81 -12.22
N ALA A 81 27.77 -9.20 -12.99
CA ALA A 81 28.39 -7.91 -12.68
C ALA A 81 28.40 -7.00 -13.91
N VAL A 82 28.33 -5.69 -13.69
CA VAL A 82 28.39 -4.70 -14.77
C VAL A 82 29.78 -4.75 -15.42
N GLY A 83 29.84 -4.82 -16.75
CA GLY A 83 31.10 -4.95 -17.49
C GLY A 83 31.60 -6.39 -17.64
N PHE A 84 30.87 -7.40 -17.15
CA PHE A 84 31.25 -8.81 -17.23
C PHE A 84 30.16 -9.65 -17.90
N ASN A 85 30.56 -10.80 -18.45
CA ASN A 85 29.62 -11.84 -18.89
C ASN A 85 29.07 -12.58 -17.66
N ASP A 86 27.76 -12.84 -17.67
CA ASP A 86 27.13 -13.64 -16.62
C ASP A 86 27.72 -15.05 -16.60
N ARG A 87 28.02 -15.56 -15.40
CA ARG A 87 28.51 -16.92 -15.21
C ARG A 87 27.50 -17.73 -14.42
N GLN A 88 27.15 -18.89 -14.96
CA GLN A 88 26.28 -19.85 -14.30
C GLN A 88 27.13 -20.97 -13.70
N VAL A 89 26.88 -21.33 -12.44
CA VAL A 89 27.57 -22.40 -11.72
C VAL A 89 26.53 -23.45 -11.34
N GLY A 90 26.78 -24.70 -11.74
CA GLY A 90 25.91 -25.83 -11.43
C GLY A 90 26.17 -26.42 -10.05
N ARG A 91 25.24 -27.23 -9.54
CA ARG A 91 25.35 -27.86 -8.21
C ARG A 91 26.61 -28.72 -8.04
N SER A 92 27.08 -29.36 -9.11
CA SER A 92 28.30 -30.18 -9.11
C SER A 92 29.57 -29.38 -8.81
N GLU A 93 29.57 -28.08 -9.03
CA GLU A 93 30.71 -27.19 -8.79
C GLU A 93 30.66 -26.53 -7.42
N PHE A 94 29.59 -26.70 -6.65
CA PHE A 94 29.43 -26.01 -5.35
C PHE A 94 30.42 -26.57 -4.33
N LYS A 95 31.27 -25.68 -3.81
CA LYS A 95 32.22 -25.95 -2.73
C LYS A 95 32.26 -24.75 -1.78
N PRO A 96 32.36 -24.94 -0.45
CA PRO A 96 32.61 -23.84 0.47
C PRO A 96 33.91 -23.11 0.08
N GLY A 97 33.89 -21.77 0.12
CA GLY A 97 35.04 -20.95 -0.25
C GLY A 97 35.40 -20.97 -1.74
N MET A 98 34.45 -21.23 -2.64
CA MET A 98 34.73 -21.32 -4.07
C MET A 98 35.25 -20.00 -4.66
N LEU A 99 36.17 -20.10 -5.62
CA LEU A 99 36.59 -18.98 -6.45
C LEU A 99 35.77 -18.94 -7.74
N VAL A 100 35.07 -17.83 -7.98
CA VAL A 100 34.31 -17.60 -9.21
C VAL A 100 34.96 -16.49 -10.01
N THR A 101 35.54 -16.86 -11.15
CA THR A 101 36.10 -15.91 -12.11
C THR A 101 35.04 -15.45 -13.12
N LEU A 102 34.84 -14.15 -13.25
CA LEU A 102 34.03 -13.52 -14.29
C LEU A 102 34.92 -12.99 -15.41
N LYS A 103 34.50 -13.21 -16.66
CA LYS A 103 35.18 -12.68 -17.85
C LYS A 103 34.60 -11.33 -18.23
N GLU A 104 35.45 -10.36 -18.50
CA GLU A 104 35.04 -9.04 -18.97
C GLU A 104 34.25 -9.14 -20.28
N LYS A 105 33.27 -8.24 -20.43
CA LYS A 105 32.48 -8.11 -21.64
C LYS A 105 33.22 -7.16 -22.58
N VAL A 106 33.58 -7.66 -23.76
CA VAL A 106 34.13 -6.81 -24.83
C VAL A 106 32.98 -6.01 -25.43
N PHE A 107 33.16 -4.70 -25.57
CA PHE A 107 32.20 -3.83 -26.23
C PHE A 107 32.85 -3.22 -27.45
N ASP A 108 32.27 -3.43 -28.63
CA ASP A 108 32.70 -2.74 -29.85
C ASP A 108 32.44 -1.23 -29.72
N MET A 109 33.41 -0.42 -30.13
CA MET A 109 33.24 1.03 -30.25
C MET A 109 32.56 1.32 -31.59
N ALA A 110 31.27 1.64 -31.56
CA ALA A 110 30.66 2.31 -32.70
C ALA A 110 31.25 3.72 -32.79
N GLU A 111 31.85 4.05 -33.93
CA GLU A 111 32.34 5.39 -34.23
C GLU A 111 31.16 6.37 -34.25
N VAL A 112 31.10 7.28 -33.29
CA VAL A 112 30.04 8.29 -33.24
C VAL A 112 30.49 9.47 -34.09
N VAL A 113 29.95 9.56 -35.31
CA VAL A 113 30.07 10.78 -36.13
C VAL A 113 29.27 11.88 -35.43
N ILE A 114 29.98 12.76 -34.71
CA ILE A 114 29.36 13.91 -34.04
C ILE A 114 28.90 14.90 -35.12
N LYS A 115 27.66 14.79 -35.58
CA LYS A 115 27.01 15.88 -36.32
C LYS A 115 26.79 17.02 -35.33
N GLY A 116 27.49 18.13 -35.54
CA GLY A 116 27.53 19.31 -34.66
C GLY A 116 26.22 20.07 -34.54
N ASN A 117 25.20 19.44 -33.99
CA ASN A 117 23.92 20.07 -33.71
C ASN A 117 23.87 20.57 -32.26
N LYS A 118 23.20 21.71 -32.05
CA LYS A 118 23.12 22.36 -30.75
C LYS A 118 22.21 21.58 -29.80
N MET A 119 22.81 20.89 -28.82
CA MET A 119 22.10 20.19 -27.76
C MET A 119 21.49 21.17 -26.74
N LYS A 120 20.29 20.87 -26.25
CA LYS A 120 19.59 21.61 -25.18
C LYS A 120 19.65 20.85 -23.87
N GLU A 121 19.64 21.55 -22.75
CA GLU A 121 19.56 20.94 -21.42
C GLU A 121 18.13 20.89 -20.91
N GLN A 122 17.77 19.82 -20.20
CA GLN A 122 16.46 19.69 -19.58
C GLN A 122 16.55 18.73 -18.39
N LEU A 123 15.69 19.00 -17.41
CA LEU A 123 15.42 18.08 -16.31
C LEU A 123 14.10 17.34 -16.60
N ILE A 124 14.13 16.01 -16.59
CA ILE A 124 12.96 15.15 -16.85
C ILE A 124 12.64 14.33 -15.59
N GLY A 125 11.36 14.23 -15.22
CA GLY A 125 10.91 13.57 -13.99
C GLY A 125 10.45 14.53 -12.88
N GLN A 126 10.48 14.06 -11.63
CA GLN A 126 9.91 14.77 -10.48
C GLN A 126 10.84 15.90 -10.00
N ARG A 127 10.36 17.14 -9.95
CA ARG A 127 11.14 18.33 -9.55
C ARG A 127 11.05 18.68 -8.08
N SER A 128 10.03 18.19 -7.40
CA SER A 128 9.78 18.43 -5.99
C SER A 128 9.33 17.14 -5.31
N ARG A 129 9.53 17.10 -3.99
CA ARG A 129 8.93 16.07 -3.15
C ARG A 129 7.57 16.61 -2.66
N PRO A 130 6.44 15.96 -3.02
CA PRO A 130 5.16 16.25 -2.39
C PRO A 130 5.23 16.01 -0.88
N MET A 131 4.41 16.72 -0.11
CA MET A 131 4.34 16.54 1.36
C MET A 131 4.14 15.06 1.74
N ILE A 132 3.29 14.34 0.99
CA ILE A 132 2.98 12.93 1.21
C ILE A 132 3.71 12.07 0.18
N THR A 133 4.56 11.20 0.68
CA THR A 133 5.30 10.21 -0.11
C THR A 133 5.45 8.94 0.70
N PHE A 134 5.50 7.79 0.03
CA PHE A 134 5.79 6.51 0.65
C PHE A 134 7.16 6.02 0.22
N SER A 135 7.62 4.93 0.82
CA SER A 135 8.79 4.23 0.34
C SER A 135 8.60 2.74 0.55
N ARG A 136 9.12 1.94 -0.38
CA ARG A 136 9.35 0.53 -0.12
C ARG A 136 10.69 0.43 0.63
N MET A 137 10.62 0.22 1.94
CA MET A 137 11.78 0.27 2.82
C MET A 137 12.71 -0.93 2.57
N PHE A 138 14.01 -0.67 2.60
CA PHE A 138 15.03 -1.70 2.76
C PHE A 138 15.16 -2.03 4.25
N ASP A 139 14.94 -3.30 4.61
CA ASP A 139 15.22 -3.84 5.94
C ASP A 139 16.48 -4.71 5.87
N LYS A 140 17.13 -4.92 7.02
CA LYS A 140 18.33 -5.75 7.21
C LYS A 140 18.20 -7.16 6.63
N ASN A 141 16.97 -7.66 6.49
CA ASN A 141 16.65 -8.99 5.96
C ASN A 141 16.47 -9.02 4.43
N VAL A 142 16.44 -7.87 3.74
CA VAL A 142 16.21 -7.79 2.29
C VAL A 142 17.14 -6.76 1.61
N PRO A 143 18.47 -6.85 1.80
CA PRO A 143 19.42 -5.86 1.27
C PRO A 143 19.47 -5.83 -0.26
N SER A 144 18.93 -6.86 -0.93
CA SER A 144 19.13 -7.07 -2.36
C SER A 144 18.01 -6.54 -3.27
N ILE A 145 17.05 -5.76 -2.74
CA ILE A 145 16.00 -5.16 -3.56
C ILE A 145 16.62 -4.17 -4.56
N GLU A 146 16.15 -4.20 -5.79
CA GLU A 146 16.47 -3.19 -6.79
C GLU A 146 15.18 -2.45 -7.15
N GLN A 147 15.22 -1.12 -7.19
CA GLN A 147 14.03 -0.31 -7.43
C GLN A 147 14.31 0.96 -8.22
N GLY A 148 13.35 1.43 -9.01
CA GLY A 148 13.53 2.64 -9.80
C GLY A 148 12.36 2.98 -10.71
N ASN A 149 12.63 3.81 -11.72
CA ASN A 149 11.64 4.36 -12.64
C ASN A 149 11.99 4.08 -14.10
N ILE A 150 10.96 4.06 -14.95
CA ILE A 150 11.10 4.28 -16.39
C ILE A 150 11.05 5.79 -16.65
N PHE A 151 11.92 6.27 -17.54
CA PHE A 151 11.95 7.64 -18.02
C PHE A 151 11.84 7.66 -19.54
N GLU A 152 10.91 8.46 -20.06
CA GLU A 152 10.89 8.82 -21.46
C GLU A 152 12.03 9.81 -21.76
N ILE A 153 12.76 9.55 -22.83
CA ILE A 153 13.91 10.34 -23.28
C ILE A 153 13.78 10.69 -24.75
N TYR A 154 14.61 11.63 -25.20
CA TYR A 154 14.70 11.98 -26.61
C TYR A 154 15.59 10.98 -27.33
N ASN A 155 15.30 10.77 -28.62
CA ASN A 155 16.06 9.87 -29.49
C ASN A 155 17.58 10.02 -29.34
N GLN A 156 18.07 11.27 -29.31
CA GLN A 156 19.47 11.57 -28.96
C GLN A 156 19.52 12.24 -27.58
N THR A 157 20.00 11.48 -26.59
CA THR A 157 20.09 11.92 -25.19
C THR A 157 21.46 11.64 -24.60
N VAL A 158 22.02 12.63 -23.91
CA VAL A 158 23.19 12.50 -23.05
C VAL A 158 22.74 12.64 -21.61
N LEU A 159 22.97 11.60 -20.80
CA LEU A 159 22.60 11.61 -19.38
C LEU A 159 23.73 12.25 -18.55
N LYS A 160 23.39 13.29 -17.78
CA LYS A 160 24.34 14.09 -17.00
C LYS A 160 24.28 13.76 -15.52
N ALA A 161 23.10 13.57 -14.96
CA ALA A 161 22.96 13.18 -13.56
C ALA A 161 21.64 12.46 -13.31
N TYR A 162 21.62 11.70 -12.22
CA TYR A 162 20.40 11.13 -11.65
C TYR A 162 20.18 11.68 -10.26
N ASN A 163 19.03 12.32 -10.05
CA ASN A 163 18.65 12.89 -8.78
C ASN A 163 17.50 12.07 -8.18
N PHE A 164 17.56 11.79 -6.89
CA PHE A 164 16.54 11.01 -6.19
C PHE A 164 16.37 11.51 -4.75
N TYR A 165 15.19 11.27 -4.16
CA TYR A 165 14.91 11.74 -2.81
C TYR A 165 14.88 10.60 -1.81
N ILE A 166 15.75 10.65 -0.80
CA ILE A 166 15.73 9.73 0.35
C ILE A 166 14.75 10.24 1.41
N ILE A 167 13.85 9.37 1.88
CA ILE A 167 12.82 9.77 2.86
C ILE A 167 13.45 10.20 4.20
N PRO A 168 12.98 11.29 4.84
CA PRO A 168 13.61 11.82 6.06
C PRO A 168 13.54 10.88 7.27
N SER A 169 12.63 9.90 7.25
CA SER A 169 12.51 8.88 8.29
C SER A 169 13.54 7.76 8.19
N SER A 170 14.44 7.79 7.20
CA SER A 170 15.54 6.84 7.09
C SER A 170 16.52 7.01 8.26
N LYS A 171 17.08 5.90 8.75
CA LYS A 171 18.03 5.83 9.86
C LYS A 171 19.22 4.96 9.46
N TYR A 172 20.39 5.56 9.37
CA TYR A 172 21.68 4.89 9.10
C TYR A 172 22.80 5.88 9.37
N ALA A 173 24.02 5.39 9.61
CA ALA A 173 25.22 6.22 9.58
C ALA A 173 25.69 6.46 8.14
N SER A 174 25.62 5.44 7.30
CA SER A 174 25.91 5.55 5.86
C SER A 174 25.29 4.43 5.06
N ILE A 175 25.00 4.68 3.79
CA ILE A 175 24.60 3.67 2.80
C ILE A 175 25.44 3.80 1.52
N THR A 176 25.58 2.69 0.81
CA THR A 176 26.14 2.64 -0.54
C THR A 176 25.10 2.05 -1.48
N LEU A 177 24.78 2.79 -2.54
CA LEU A 177 23.82 2.41 -3.56
C LEU A 177 24.55 2.09 -4.86
N LYS A 178 24.17 1.01 -5.50
CA LYS A 178 24.56 0.68 -6.87
C LYS A 178 23.52 1.26 -7.83
N PHE A 179 23.98 2.07 -8.78
CA PHE A 179 23.17 2.60 -9.85
C PHE A 179 23.15 1.61 -11.01
N ASN A 180 21.96 1.35 -11.55
CA ASN A 180 21.80 0.55 -12.76
C ASN A 180 20.97 1.30 -13.79
N LEU A 181 21.26 1.00 -15.06
CA LEU A 181 20.62 1.61 -16.21
C LEU A 181 20.32 0.54 -17.25
N TYR A 182 19.10 0.56 -17.79
CA TYR A 182 18.62 -0.44 -18.74
C TYR A 182 17.90 0.19 -19.92
N ALA A 183 17.98 -0.47 -21.08
CA ALA A 183 17.02 -0.29 -22.16
C ALA A 183 15.65 -0.82 -21.71
N VAL A 184 14.59 -0.30 -22.31
CA VAL A 184 13.21 -0.70 -22.02
C VAL A 184 12.64 -1.46 -23.20
N LYS A 185 12.00 -2.60 -22.92
CA LYS A 185 11.25 -3.39 -23.90
C LYS A 185 9.95 -3.85 -23.25
N ASN A 186 8.82 -3.67 -23.95
CA ASN A 186 7.49 -4.00 -23.42
C ASN A 186 7.21 -3.37 -22.04
N ASN A 187 7.61 -2.10 -21.85
CA ASN A 187 7.49 -1.35 -20.60
C ASN A 187 8.19 -1.99 -19.38
N LEU A 188 9.23 -2.79 -19.61
CA LEU A 188 10.06 -3.38 -18.56
C LEU A 188 11.56 -3.21 -18.87
N PRO A 189 12.42 -3.16 -17.83
CA PRO A 189 13.86 -3.14 -18.03
C PRO A 189 14.35 -4.44 -18.65
N ASP A 190 15.14 -4.32 -19.73
CA ASP A 190 15.63 -5.44 -20.54
C ASP A 190 17.16 -5.60 -20.41
N SER A 191 17.93 -4.90 -21.25
CA SER A 191 19.38 -5.02 -21.31
C SER A 191 20.10 -3.89 -20.56
N ASN A 192 21.18 -4.22 -19.85
CA ASN A 192 21.96 -3.24 -19.08
C ASN A 192 22.81 -2.36 -20.02
N LEU A 193 22.75 -1.04 -19.82
CA LEU A 193 23.41 -0.03 -20.65
C LEU A 193 24.74 0.46 -20.05
N LEU A 194 25.09 0.07 -18.83
CA LEU A 194 26.32 0.46 -18.17
C LEU A 194 27.49 -0.43 -18.58
N ARG A 195 28.63 0.21 -18.81
CA ARG A 195 29.92 -0.45 -19.08
C ARG A 195 30.79 -0.58 -17.83
N LYS A 196 30.60 0.32 -16.86
CA LYS A 196 31.34 0.36 -15.60
C LYS A 196 30.37 0.41 -14.43
N LEU A 197 30.78 -0.17 -13.30
CA LEU A 197 30.04 -0.09 -12.05
C LEU A 197 29.98 1.37 -11.58
N ILE A 198 28.78 1.81 -11.21
CA ILE A 198 28.53 3.13 -10.63
C ILE A 198 27.96 2.92 -9.24
N THR A 199 28.66 3.42 -8.22
CA THR A 199 28.20 3.41 -6.82
C THR A 199 28.11 4.80 -6.26
N TYR A 200 27.14 5.03 -5.39
CA TYR A 200 26.90 6.29 -4.70
C TYR A 200 26.80 6.06 -3.21
N ARG A 201 27.70 6.68 -2.44
CA ARG A 201 27.70 6.61 -0.97
C ARG A 201 27.14 7.91 -0.40
N THR A 202 26.27 7.81 0.59
CA THR A 202 25.75 8.98 1.31
C THR A 202 25.54 8.70 2.79
N THR A 203 25.59 9.77 3.58
CA THR A 203 25.28 9.81 5.02
C THR A 203 24.05 10.67 5.31
N SER A 204 23.45 11.28 4.28
CA SER A 204 22.35 12.23 4.41
C SER A 204 21.05 11.68 3.83
N VAL A 205 19.94 12.34 4.19
CA VAL A 205 18.60 12.13 3.63
C VAL A 205 18.20 13.32 2.76
N GLY A 206 17.05 13.27 2.09
CA GLY A 206 16.59 14.33 1.19
C GLY A 206 17.06 14.14 -0.25
N TRP A 207 17.13 15.23 -1.02
CA TRP A 207 17.60 15.18 -2.40
C TRP A 207 19.08 14.78 -2.47
N GLN A 208 19.34 13.76 -3.27
CA GLN A 208 20.66 13.24 -3.58
C GLN A 208 20.90 13.39 -5.09
N LYS A 209 22.17 13.50 -5.48
CA LYS A 209 22.59 13.65 -6.87
C LYS A 209 23.77 12.73 -7.17
N ILE A 210 23.58 11.85 -8.15
CA ILE A 210 24.64 11.03 -8.74
C ILE A 210 25.10 11.75 -10.01
N ASP A 211 26.35 12.21 -10.02
CA ASP A 211 26.97 12.75 -11.24
C ASP A 211 27.28 11.60 -12.21
N LEU A 212 26.71 11.68 -13.41
CA LEU A 212 26.86 10.69 -14.46
C LEU A 212 27.69 11.20 -15.63
N ALA A 213 28.11 12.48 -15.60
CA ALA A 213 28.93 13.08 -16.65
C ALA A 213 30.24 12.32 -16.95
N PRO A 214 30.98 11.79 -15.96
CA PRO A 214 32.24 11.06 -16.22
C PRO A 214 32.06 9.73 -16.95
N TYR A 215 30.83 9.21 -17.01
CA TYR A 215 30.54 7.90 -17.60
C TYR A 215 30.11 8.00 -19.07
N HIS A 216 29.99 9.22 -19.61
CA HIS A 216 29.70 9.48 -21.03
C HIS A 216 28.51 8.67 -21.58
N LEU A 217 27.41 8.66 -20.80
CA LEU A 217 26.19 7.92 -21.12
C LEU A 217 25.39 8.61 -22.23
N ASN A 218 25.67 8.24 -23.47
CA ASN A 218 25.05 8.78 -24.67
C ASN A 218 24.18 7.71 -25.33
N PHE A 219 22.95 8.07 -25.68
CA PHE A 219 21.97 7.20 -26.30
C PHE A 219 21.50 7.77 -27.63
N GLU A 220 21.41 6.91 -28.64
CA GLU A 220 20.78 7.16 -29.93
C GLU A 220 19.84 5.99 -30.24
N GLY A 221 18.63 6.28 -30.73
CA GLY A 221 17.64 5.25 -31.07
C GLY A 221 16.81 4.72 -29.90
N LEU A 222 16.92 5.33 -28.72
CA LEU A 222 16.10 4.99 -27.54
C LEU A 222 15.08 6.09 -27.24
N ASP A 223 13.85 5.69 -26.94
CA ASP A 223 12.75 6.55 -26.50
C ASP A 223 12.47 6.41 -24.99
N GLN A 224 12.89 5.30 -24.38
CA GLN A 224 12.75 5.05 -22.95
C GLN A 224 14.00 4.40 -22.37
N ILE A 225 14.29 4.73 -21.11
CA ILE A 225 15.30 4.07 -20.29
C ILE A 225 14.74 3.76 -18.91
N ALA A 226 15.21 2.69 -18.29
CA ALA A 226 14.91 2.39 -16.89
C ALA A 226 16.13 2.65 -16.02
N VAL A 227 15.94 3.39 -14.93
CA VAL A 227 16.97 3.77 -13.99
C VAL A 227 16.62 3.22 -12.62
N THR A 228 17.51 2.46 -12.01
CA THR A 228 17.27 1.83 -10.70
C THR A 228 18.44 1.99 -9.74
N LEU A 229 18.12 1.86 -8.45
CA LEU A 229 19.06 1.84 -7.33
C LEU A 229 18.91 0.51 -6.58
N GLN A 230 20.04 -0.04 -6.15
CA GLN A 230 20.12 -1.20 -5.27
C GLN A 230 21.00 -0.86 -4.07
N LEU A 231 20.52 -1.14 -2.86
CA LEU A 231 21.37 -1.06 -1.67
C LEU A 231 22.42 -2.18 -1.72
N VAL A 232 23.70 -1.85 -1.57
CA VAL A 232 24.78 -2.85 -1.64
C VAL A 232 25.63 -2.90 -0.38
N ASP A 233 25.63 -1.83 0.41
CA ASP A 233 26.32 -1.77 1.70
C ASP A 233 25.65 -0.73 2.62
N TYR A 234 25.75 -0.93 3.94
CA TYR A 234 25.23 -0.01 4.93
C TYR A 234 25.94 -0.11 6.27
N VAL A 235 25.96 1.01 7.00
CA VAL A 235 26.36 1.10 8.40
C VAL A 235 25.15 1.59 9.20
N PRO A 236 24.64 0.83 10.18
CA PRO A 236 23.56 1.26 11.07
C PRO A 236 23.89 2.57 11.79
N ASP A 237 22.86 3.24 12.32
CA ASP A 237 23.07 4.39 13.21
C ASP A 237 23.73 3.99 14.55
N SER A 238 24.08 4.97 15.38
CA SER A 238 24.74 4.74 16.68
C SER A 238 23.91 3.90 17.66
N SER A 239 22.60 3.78 17.45
CA SER A 239 21.70 2.94 18.23
C SER A 239 21.49 1.56 17.62
N GLY A 240 22.23 1.23 16.55
CA GLY A 240 22.12 -0.03 15.81
C GLY A 240 20.90 -0.12 14.90
N ASN A 241 20.16 0.97 14.67
CA ASN A 241 19.00 0.95 13.78
C ASN A 241 19.43 1.11 12.32
N PHE A 242 18.72 0.40 11.44
CA PHE A 242 18.84 0.57 10.01
C PHE A 242 17.46 0.63 9.36
N ILE A 243 17.15 1.74 8.70
CA ILE A 243 15.96 1.95 7.87
C ILE A 243 16.38 2.80 6.68
N PHE A 244 16.18 2.34 5.45
CA PHE A 244 16.45 3.14 4.26
C PHE A 244 15.25 3.11 3.31
N GLY A 245 14.90 4.26 2.74
CA GLY A 245 13.83 4.35 1.75
C GLY A 245 14.02 5.46 0.72
N VAL A 246 13.79 5.14 -0.55
CA VAL A 246 13.62 6.14 -1.61
C VAL A 246 12.16 6.56 -1.67
N SER A 247 11.92 7.87 -1.64
CA SER A 247 10.61 8.48 -1.64
C SER A 247 9.88 8.22 -2.95
N ALA A 248 8.59 7.91 -2.90
CA ALA A 248 7.72 7.65 -4.04
C ALA A 248 6.34 8.27 -3.85
N LYS A 249 5.62 8.50 -4.95
CA LYS A 249 4.22 8.95 -4.96
C LYS A 249 3.39 8.01 -5.83
N LYS A 250 2.09 7.88 -5.53
CA LYS A 250 1.17 7.09 -6.38
C LYS A 250 0.80 7.94 -7.59
N THR A 251 0.75 7.29 -8.74
CA THR A 251 0.37 7.85 -10.05
C THR A 251 -0.34 6.74 -10.81
N LEU A 252 -1.14 7.09 -11.83
CA LEU A 252 -1.77 6.10 -12.71
C LEU A 252 -0.73 5.35 -13.57
N ALA A 253 0.42 5.98 -13.84
CA ALA A 253 1.54 5.33 -14.52
C ALA A 253 2.15 4.22 -13.65
N LYS A 254 2.50 3.09 -14.29
CA LYS A 254 3.12 1.91 -13.65
C LYS A 254 4.65 2.02 -13.68
N ASP A 255 5.17 3.15 -13.24
CA ASP A 255 6.60 3.45 -13.37
C ASP A 255 7.42 2.98 -12.17
N LEU A 256 6.79 2.57 -11.05
CA LEU A 256 7.51 1.95 -9.95
C LEU A 256 7.96 0.55 -10.34
N LEU A 257 9.25 0.44 -10.65
CA LEU A 257 9.94 -0.80 -10.90
C LEU A 257 10.52 -1.33 -9.60
N PHE A 258 10.33 -2.63 -9.34
CA PHE A 258 11.04 -3.32 -8.28
C PHE A 258 11.27 -4.78 -8.63
N ARG A 259 12.37 -5.35 -8.14
CA ARG A 259 12.61 -6.79 -8.17
C ARG A 259 13.39 -7.25 -6.95
N TYR A 260 13.13 -8.47 -6.52
CA TYR A 260 13.94 -9.14 -5.53
C TYR A 260 15.19 -9.69 -6.24
N GLN A 261 16.33 -9.00 -6.08
CA GLN A 261 17.61 -9.33 -6.72
C GLN A 261 17.59 -9.22 -8.25
N LYS A 262 18.79 -9.18 -8.84
CA LYS A 262 18.96 -9.04 -10.29
C LYS A 262 18.34 -10.19 -11.09
N GLN A 263 18.30 -11.38 -10.51
CA GLN A 263 17.78 -12.61 -11.13
C GLN A 263 16.27 -12.85 -10.92
N GLY A 264 15.60 -11.99 -10.15
CA GLY A 264 14.17 -12.04 -9.94
C GLY A 264 13.37 -11.37 -11.06
N ASN A 265 12.06 -11.61 -11.06
CA ASN A 265 11.14 -10.95 -12.00
C ASN A 265 10.97 -9.47 -11.64
N TRP A 266 10.84 -8.63 -12.67
CA TRP A 266 10.35 -7.28 -12.49
C TRP A 266 8.89 -7.29 -12.10
N GLU A 267 8.58 -6.53 -11.07
CA GLU A 267 7.23 -6.21 -10.63
C GLU A 267 7.03 -4.70 -10.85
N THR A 268 5.85 -4.34 -11.37
CA THR A 268 5.48 -2.94 -11.58
C THR A 268 4.28 -2.58 -10.73
N SER A 269 4.24 -1.35 -10.25
CA SER A 269 3.11 -0.85 -9.47
C SER A 269 2.77 0.59 -9.82
N ALA A 270 1.54 0.98 -9.55
CA ALA A 270 1.06 2.35 -9.75
C ALA A 270 1.86 3.32 -8.86
N GLY A 271 2.55 4.26 -9.49
CA GLY A 271 3.41 5.22 -8.81
C GLY A 271 4.66 5.57 -9.58
N THR A 272 5.43 6.49 -9.01
CA THR A 272 6.78 6.84 -9.46
C THR A 272 7.63 7.23 -8.25
N PHE A 273 8.91 6.82 -8.25
CA PHE A 273 9.87 7.36 -7.29
C PHE A 273 10.06 8.86 -7.55
N ILE A 274 10.27 9.62 -6.48
CA ILE A 274 10.65 11.02 -6.53
C ILE A 274 12.10 11.09 -6.99
N ALA A 275 12.26 11.07 -8.30
CA ALA A 275 13.53 11.10 -9.00
C ALA A 275 13.40 11.85 -10.33
N ASN A 276 14.52 12.38 -10.79
CA ASN A 276 14.62 13.06 -12.09
C ASN A 276 16.02 12.85 -12.70
N LEU A 277 16.12 13.12 -14.00
CA LEU A 277 17.35 13.06 -14.77
C LEU A 277 17.70 14.45 -15.28
N ASP A 278 18.97 14.84 -15.11
CA ASP A 278 19.55 15.96 -15.85
C ASP A 278 20.04 15.40 -17.19
N ILE A 279 19.52 15.92 -18.31
CA ILE A 279 19.86 15.46 -19.65
C ILE A 279 20.29 16.60 -20.57
N ARG A 280 21.08 16.27 -21.59
CA ARG A 280 21.20 17.06 -22.82
C ARG A 280 20.58 16.31 -23.99
N TYR A 281 19.84 16.99 -24.87
CA TYR A 281 19.14 16.34 -25.97
C TYR A 281 19.07 17.19 -27.24
N GLN A 282 18.78 16.54 -28.38
CA GLN A 282 18.48 17.21 -29.64
C GLN A 282 16.99 17.11 -29.98
N LYS A 283 16.36 18.22 -30.39
CA LYS A 283 14.96 18.25 -30.83
C LYS A 283 14.91 18.12 -32.36
N GLY A 284 14.66 16.92 -32.88
CA GLY A 284 14.52 16.64 -34.32
C GLY A 284 14.23 15.16 -34.57
N GLY A 285 13.01 14.85 -35.04
CA GLY A 285 12.47 13.51 -35.22
C GLY A 285 11.10 13.41 -34.54
N GLU A 286 10.03 13.28 -35.34
CA GLU A 286 8.68 13.06 -34.82
C GLU A 286 8.63 11.78 -33.99
N ASN A 287 8.45 11.93 -32.68
CA ASN A 287 7.77 10.98 -31.79
C ASN A 287 7.59 11.60 -30.40
N LEU A 288 7.04 12.81 -30.37
CA LEU A 288 6.26 13.25 -29.22
C LEU A 288 4.80 13.02 -29.58
N LYS A 289 4.28 11.82 -29.29
CA LYS A 289 2.88 11.77 -28.87
C LYS A 289 2.84 12.54 -27.57
N ARG A 290 2.53 13.83 -27.67
CA ARG A 290 2.09 14.65 -26.54
C ARG A 290 0.91 13.92 -25.89
N GLN A 291 1.17 13.13 -24.86
CA GLN A 291 0.44 13.40 -23.64
C GLN A 291 1.16 14.59 -23.04
N GLU A 292 0.63 15.77 -23.33
CA GLU A 292 0.74 16.84 -22.37
C GLU A 292 0.33 16.23 -21.04
N ASN A 293 1.30 15.99 -20.15
CA ASN A 293 1.07 16.13 -18.72
C ASN A 293 0.81 17.63 -18.48
N SER A 294 -0.24 18.15 -19.12
CA SER A 294 -0.92 19.32 -18.67
C SER A 294 -1.63 18.92 -17.39
N LEU A 295 -1.64 19.88 -16.50
CA LEU A 295 -2.32 19.89 -15.22
C LEU A 295 -1.52 19.21 -14.11
N ALA A 296 -1.06 20.07 -13.20
CA ALA A 296 -1.26 19.82 -11.79
C ALA A 296 -2.67 19.21 -11.64
N ASP A 297 -2.76 17.89 -11.58
CA ASP A 297 -4.04 17.21 -11.51
C ASP A 297 -4.55 17.33 -10.08
N ASN A 298 -5.19 18.47 -9.81
CA ASN A 298 -6.09 18.70 -8.69
C ASN A 298 -7.39 17.93 -8.93
N SER A 299 -7.33 16.68 -9.41
CA SER A 299 -8.52 15.86 -9.51
C SER A 299 -9.02 15.58 -8.08
N PRO A 300 -10.33 15.76 -7.81
CA PRO A 300 -10.92 15.49 -6.50
C PRO A 300 -10.54 14.10 -5.96
N ASP A 301 -10.33 13.13 -6.86
CA ASP A 301 -9.96 11.76 -6.56
C ASP A 301 -8.55 11.61 -5.94
N ILE A 302 -7.58 12.45 -6.33
CA ILE A 302 -6.20 12.43 -5.78
C ILE A 302 -6.15 13.09 -4.41
N ALA A 303 -6.87 14.19 -4.21
CA ALA A 303 -7.02 14.84 -2.90
C ALA A 303 -7.70 13.89 -1.91
N MET A 304 -8.79 13.25 -2.35
CA MET A 304 -9.54 12.25 -1.60
C MET A 304 -8.65 11.06 -1.16
N LEU A 305 -7.78 10.54 -2.04
CA LEU A 305 -6.84 9.45 -1.69
C LEU A 305 -5.72 9.91 -0.75
N ALA A 306 -5.21 11.14 -0.91
CA ALA A 306 -4.19 11.71 -0.04
C ALA A 306 -4.71 11.90 1.40
N ASP A 307 -5.91 12.48 1.52
CA ASP A 307 -6.59 12.68 2.80
C ASP A 307 -6.89 11.32 3.47
N TYR A 308 -7.40 10.33 2.72
CA TYR A 308 -7.61 8.97 3.23
C TYR A 308 -6.39 8.36 3.91
N TYR A 309 -5.22 8.36 3.25
CA TYR A 309 -4.03 7.70 3.78
C TYR A 309 -3.34 8.51 4.89
N GLN A 310 -3.43 9.85 4.85
CA GLN A 310 -2.99 10.69 5.97
C GLN A 310 -3.80 10.35 7.23
N HIS A 311 -5.12 10.32 7.11
CA HIS A 311 -6.01 10.06 8.23
C HIS A 311 -5.98 8.61 8.70
N LYS A 312 -5.70 7.65 7.82
CA LYS A 312 -5.49 6.24 8.21
C LYS A 312 -4.24 6.06 9.10
N GLN A 313 -3.18 6.86 8.90
CA GLN A 313 -2.03 6.80 9.80
C GLN A 313 -2.33 7.43 11.17
N GLU A 314 -3.07 8.54 11.20
CA GLU A 314 -3.52 9.16 12.45
C GLU A 314 -4.47 8.22 13.21
N SER A 315 -5.40 7.56 12.51
CA SER A 315 -6.31 6.60 13.12
C SER A 315 -5.57 5.43 13.76
N ILE A 316 -4.56 4.85 13.08
CA ILE A 316 -3.73 3.78 13.64
C ILE A 316 -2.96 4.23 14.90
N LYS A 317 -2.49 5.47 14.94
CA LYS A 317 -1.76 6.03 16.10
C LYS A 317 -2.67 6.38 17.28
N SER A 318 -3.95 6.60 17.04
CA SER A 318 -4.91 7.05 18.06
C SER A 318 -5.15 6.04 19.19
N GLY A 319 -4.93 4.75 18.93
CA GLY A 319 -5.19 3.66 19.88
C GLY A 319 -6.65 3.20 19.95
N TYR A 320 -7.58 3.90 19.27
CA TYR A 320 -8.95 3.42 19.08
C TYR A 320 -8.96 2.15 18.23
N GLY A 321 -9.84 1.21 18.55
CA GLY A 321 -9.81 -0.14 17.99
C GLY A 321 -8.75 -1.05 18.62
N ARG A 322 -8.00 -0.60 19.64
CA ARG A 322 -7.04 -1.43 20.41
C ARG A 322 -7.11 -1.17 21.91
N ASN A 323 -8.23 -0.67 22.39
CA ASN A 323 -8.44 -0.36 23.79
C ASN A 323 -8.42 -1.64 24.63
N LYS A 324 -7.69 -1.62 25.75
CA LYS A 324 -7.65 -2.74 26.70
C LYS A 324 -9.02 -3.08 27.30
N ARG A 325 -9.97 -2.14 27.25
CA ARG A 325 -11.37 -2.31 27.69
C ARG A 325 -12.33 -2.65 26.56
N GLY A 326 -11.84 -2.89 25.34
CA GLY A 326 -12.67 -3.40 24.26
C GLY A 326 -13.15 -4.83 24.54
N SER A 327 -14.30 -5.18 23.99
CA SER A 327 -14.98 -6.45 24.23
C SER A 327 -15.43 -7.09 22.94
N TYR A 328 -15.44 -8.42 22.90
CA TYR A 328 -16.04 -9.19 21.80
C TYR A 328 -17.44 -9.64 22.20
N ILE A 329 -18.41 -9.42 21.32
CA ILE A 329 -19.75 -9.98 21.42
C ILE A 329 -19.82 -11.16 20.44
N ASP A 330 -20.10 -12.34 20.97
CA ASP A 330 -20.23 -13.56 20.18
C ASP A 330 -21.64 -13.67 19.59
N LEU A 331 -21.72 -13.75 18.26
CA LEU A 331 -22.97 -13.86 17.52
C LEU A 331 -23.23 -15.30 17.03
N GLY A 332 -22.36 -16.25 17.38
CA GLY A 332 -22.32 -17.63 16.91
C GLY A 332 -21.48 -17.79 15.65
N ASP A 333 -21.82 -17.08 14.58
CA ASP A 333 -21.14 -17.14 13.27
C ASP A 333 -20.12 -16.01 13.04
N ALA A 334 -19.97 -15.11 14.00
CA ALA A 334 -19.00 -14.02 14.02
C ALA A 334 -18.74 -13.55 15.46
N ARG A 335 -17.59 -12.90 15.67
CA ARG A 335 -17.32 -12.18 16.91
C ARG A 335 -17.11 -10.72 16.59
N ILE A 336 -17.97 -9.88 17.15
CA ILE A 336 -17.99 -8.44 16.88
C ILE A 336 -17.25 -7.71 17.99
N TYR A 337 -16.18 -7.03 17.63
CA TYR A 337 -15.40 -6.21 18.54
C TYR A 337 -16.06 -4.85 18.73
N THR A 338 -16.19 -4.44 19.99
CA THR A 338 -16.80 -3.16 20.39
C THR A 338 -15.93 -2.45 21.42
N GLU A 339 -15.96 -1.13 21.37
CA GLU A 339 -15.35 -0.26 22.38
C GLU A 339 -16.36 0.77 22.88
N GLN A 340 -16.31 1.06 24.18
CA GLN A 340 -17.23 2.01 24.82
C GLN A 340 -16.48 3.19 25.43
N TYR A 341 -17.02 4.39 25.21
CA TYR A 341 -16.45 5.66 25.67
C TYR A 341 -17.53 6.59 26.20
N GLY A 342 -17.20 7.41 27.19
CA GLY A 342 -18.15 8.37 27.76
C GLY A 342 -19.27 7.73 28.59
N LYS A 343 -20.32 8.52 28.84
CA LYS A 343 -21.52 8.17 29.62
C LYS A 343 -22.73 8.92 29.05
N GLY A 344 -23.94 8.47 29.36
CA GLY A 344 -25.19 9.13 28.94
C GLY A 344 -25.97 8.29 27.92
N GLU A 345 -26.73 8.96 27.07
CA GLU A 345 -27.52 8.30 26.01
C GLU A 345 -26.62 7.50 25.06
N PRO A 346 -27.05 6.31 24.62
CA PRO A 346 -26.25 5.47 23.74
C PRO A 346 -26.17 6.03 22.31
N LEU A 347 -24.93 6.11 21.81
CA LEU A 347 -24.61 6.55 20.45
C LEU A 347 -23.72 5.51 19.77
N ILE A 348 -24.23 4.89 18.72
CA ILE A 348 -23.52 3.87 17.93
C ILE A 348 -22.70 4.55 16.83
N LEU A 349 -21.44 4.13 16.66
CA LEU A 349 -20.61 4.52 15.52
C LEU A 349 -20.31 3.33 14.63
N LEU A 350 -20.64 3.44 13.33
CA LEU A 350 -20.44 2.41 12.30
C LEU A 350 -19.53 2.94 11.18
N HIS A 351 -18.38 2.31 10.99
CA HIS A 351 -17.36 2.77 10.04
C HIS A 351 -17.66 2.34 8.59
N GLY A 352 -16.92 2.89 7.63
CA GLY A 352 -17.03 2.54 6.20
C GLY A 352 -16.34 1.22 5.83
N ASN A 353 -16.46 0.83 4.55
CA ASN A 353 -15.86 -0.41 4.03
C ASN A 353 -14.34 -0.46 4.24
N ASN A 354 -13.82 -1.65 4.53
CA ASN A 354 -12.40 -1.89 4.79
C ASN A 354 -11.85 -0.97 5.92
N GLY A 355 -12.74 -0.59 6.84
CA GLY A 355 -12.49 0.33 7.94
C GLY A 355 -12.32 -0.36 9.29
N SER A 356 -12.33 0.46 10.34
CA SER A 356 -12.39 0.00 11.74
C SER A 356 -12.84 1.14 12.67
N ILE A 357 -13.08 0.85 13.94
CA ILE A 357 -13.31 1.82 15.03
C ILE A 357 -12.29 2.96 15.01
N ALA A 358 -11.03 2.69 14.65
CA ALA A 358 -9.98 3.70 14.58
C ALA A 358 -10.35 4.88 13.67
N ASP A 359 -11.15 4.65 12.63
CA ASP A 359 -11.56 5.67 11.67
C ASP A 359 -12.46 6.75 12.30
N PHE A 360 -12.91 6.56 13.54
CA PHE A 360 -13.59 7.60 14.32
C PHE A 360 -12.69 8.32 15.32
N TYR A 361 -11.36 8.33 15.12
CA TYR A 361 -10.42 8.93 16.08
C TYR A 361 -10.66 10.41 16.39
N ARG A 362 -11.37 11.15 15.52
CA ARG A 362 -11.80 12.54 15.75
C ARG A 362 -13.22 12.66 16.31
N GLN A 363 -14.07 11.68 16.06
CA GLN A 363 -15.47 11.64 16.48
C GLN A 363 -15.61 11.10 17.91
N ILE A 364 -14.95 9.98 18.23
CA ILE A 364 -15.01 9.33 19.55
C ILE A 364 -14.68 10.33 20.69
N PRO A 365 -13.53 11.03 20.70
CA PRO A 365 -13.20 11.93 21.82
C PRO A 365 -14.14 13.14 21.91
N PHE A 366 -14.78 13.54 20.80
CA PHE A 366 -15.75 14.63 20.79
C PHE A 366 -17.08 14.17 21.40
N PHE A 367 -17.67 13.09 20.88
CA PHE A 367 -18.99 12.63 21.32
C PHE A 367 -18.98 11.95 22.69
N ALA A 368 -17.86 11.37 23.12
CA ALA A 368 -17.73 10.76 24.46
C ALA A 368 -17.91 11.77 25.61
N LYS A 369 -17.87 13.09 25.32
CA LYS A 369 -18.19 14.15 26.27
C LYS A 369 -19.69 14.31 26.54
N HIS A 370 -20.54 13.80 25.64
CA HIS A 370 -21.98 14.03 25.63
C HIS A 370 -22.80 12.74 25.66
N PHE A 371 -22.23 11.64 25.15
CA PHE A 371 -22.92 10.37 24.95
C PHE A 371 -22.12 9.19 25.51
N ARG A 372 -22.82 8.07 25.75
CA ARG A 372 -22.20 6.75 25.84
C ARG A 372 -21.96 6.26 24.42
N VAL A 373 -20.77 6.51 23.90
CA VAL A 373 -20.35 6.10 22.56
C VAL A 373 -20.04 4.61 22.56
N ILE A 374 -20.68 3.85 21.69
CA ILE A 374 -20.36 2.45 21.40
C ILE A 374 -19.87 2.37 19.95
N ALA A 375 -18.57 2.21 19.77
CA ALA A 375 -17.97 2.06 18.45
C ALA A 375 -17.80 0.57 18.13
N ILE A 376 -18.14 0.18 16.90
CA ILE A 376 -18.22 -1.21 16.48
C ILE A 376 -17.31 -1.44 15.27
N ASP A 377 -16.50 -2.49 15.33
CA ASP A 377 -15.88 -3.05 14.13
C ASP A 377 -16.89 -3.96 13.45
N THR A 378 -17.33 -3.66 12.23
CA THR A 378 -18.30 -4.51 11.53
C THR A 378 -17.69 -5.85 11.12
N ARG A 379 -18.54 -6.84 10.81
CA ARG A 379 -18.11 -8.22 10.52
C ARG A 379 -16.93 -8.25 9.53
N SER A 380 -15.90 -9.03 9.88
CA SER A 380 -14.68 -9.24 9.08
C SER A 380 -13.81 -7.98 8.86
N GLN A 381 -14.11 -6.89 9.56
CA GLN A 381 -13.39 -5.63 9.49
C GLN A 381 -12.81 -5.29 10.87
N GLY A 382 -11.79 -4.44 10.90
CA GLY A 382 -11.02 -4.15 12.12
C GLY A 382 -10.57 -5.41 12.85
N ARG A 383 -11.09 -5.64 14.06
CA ARG A 383 -10.79 -6.80 14.91
C ARG A 383 -11.89 -7.85 14.92
N SER A 384 -13.03 -7.58 14.28
CA SER A 384 -14.15 -8.50 14.21
C SER A 384 -13.84 -9.67 13.28
N THR A 385 -14.30 -10.85 13.67
CA THR A 385 -14.11 -12.08 12.88
C THR A 385 -15.40 -12.46 12.18
N ASP A 386 -15.26 -13.19 11.07
CA ASP A 386 -16.35 -13.88 10.41
C ASP A 386 -15.99 -15.36 10.31
N LEU A 387 -16.90 -16.23 10.70
CA LEU A 387 -16.76 -17.69 10.62
C LEU A 387 -17.62 -18.28 9.50
N SER A 388 -18.37 -17.44 8.77
CA SER A 388 -19.19 -17.85 7.63
C SER A 388 -18.44 -17.67 6.31
N GLU A 389 -18.84 -18.41 5.28
CA GLU A 389 -18.36 -18.25 3.90
C GLU A 389 -19.36 -17.48 3.02
N GLU A 390 -20.51 -17.11 3.60
CA GLU A 390 -21.61 -16.45 2.89
C GLU A 390 -21.21 -15.06 2.34
N PRO A 391 -21.85 -14.62 1.25
CA PRO A 391 -21.75 -13.24 0.79
C PRO A 391 -22.21 -12.26 1.87
N TYR A 392 -21.62 -11.07 1.89
CA TYR A 392 -22.09 -9.99 2.77
C TYR A 392 -23.25 -9.25 2.14
N SER A 393 -24.17 -8.79 3.00
CA SER A 393 -25.21 -7.81 2.68
C SER A 393 -25.35 -6.82 3.83
N TYR A 394 -25.90 -5.64 3.56
CA TYR A 394 -26.16 -4.66 4.61
C TYR A 394 -27.22 -5.16 5.60
N ASP A 395 -28.16 -6.01 5.18
CA ASP A 395 -29.12 -6.66 6.07
C ASP A 395 -28.44 -7.63 7.04
N LYS A 396 -27.39 -8.34 6.60
CA LYS A 396 -26.57 -9.16 7.49
C LYS A 396 -25.84 -8.29 8.52
N PHE A 397 -25.27 -7.16 8.12
CA PHE A 397 -24.63 -6.23 9.04
C PHE A 397 -25.63 -5.56 9.99
N ALA A 398 -26.86 -5.26 9.53
CA ALA A 398 -27.95 -4.76 10.35
C ALA A 398 -28.40 -5.79 11.40
N ASN A 399 -28.52 -7.07 11.02
CA ASN A 399 -28.82 -8.14 11.95
C ASN A 399 -27.69 -8.37 12.97
N ASP A 400 -26.42 -8.23 12.56
CA ASP A 400 -25.30 -8.25 13.49
C ASP A 400 -25.42 -7.10 14.51
N LEU A 401 -25.79 -5.90 14.06
CA LEU A 401 -26.05 -4.75 14.95
C LEU A 401 -27.22 -5.03 15.91
N TYR A 402 -28.34 -5.60 15.44
CA TYR A 402 -29.47 -6.00 16.30
C TYR A 402 -29.01 -6.91 17.44
N LYS A 403 -28.23 -7.94 17.14
CA LYS A 403 -27.70 -8.88 18.15
C LYS A 403 -26.74 -8.18 19.11
N VAL A 404 -25.88 -7.29 18.62
CA VAL A 404 -24.99 -6.48 19.46
C VAL A 404 -25.77 -5.59 20.43
N LEU A 405 -26.79 -4.87 19.95
CA LEU A 405 -27.62 -4.01 20.80
C LEU A 405 -28.39 -4.83 21.84
N THR A 406 -28.93 -5.98 21.45
CA THR A 406 -29.61 -6.90 22.36
C THR A 406 -28.67 -7.43 23.44
N ALA A 407 -27.45 -7.86 23.07
CA ALA A 407 -26.44 -8.34 24.02
C ALA A 407 -25.97 -7.26 25.00
N LEU A 408 -26.06 -5.98 24.62
CA LEU A 408 -25.75 -4.83 25.46
C LEU A 408 -26.96 -4.26 26.22
N ASP A 409 -28.13 -4.91 26.11
CA ASP A 409 -29.42 -4.47 26.67
C ASP A 409 -29.79 -3.02 26.28
N LEU A 410 -29.53 -2.66 25.01
CA LEU A 410 -29.82 -1.35 24.46
C LEU A 410 -31.14 -1.38 23.70
N LYS A 411 -32.18 -0.76 24.28
CA LYS A 411 -33.54 -0.74 23.70
C LYS A 411 -33.71 0.30 22.60
N LYS A 412 -33.04 1.45 22.70
CA LYS A 412 -33.16 2.55 21.74
C LYS A 412 -31.85 3.34 21.67
N VAL A 413 -31.36 3.62 20.47
CA VAL A 413 -30.04 4.24 20.25
C VAL A 413 -30.05 5.32 19.18
N ASN A 414 -29.11 6.27 19.29
CA ASN A 414 -28.73 7.13 18.16
C ASN A 414 -27.63 6.43 17.35
N ILE A 415 -27.60 6.60 16.03
CA ILE A 415 -26.62 5.95 15.15
C ILE A 415 -25.95 6.98 14.25
N ILE A 416 -24.61 6.95 14.19
CA ILE A 416 -23.82 7.65 13.17
C ILE A 416 -23.14 6.58 12.31
N GLY A 417 -23.50 6.55 11.04
CA GLY A 417 -22.93 5.64 10.06
C GLY A 417 -22.20 6.40 8.95
N TRP A 418 -20.95 6.03 8.70
CA TRP A 418 -20.16 6.57 7.60
C TRP A 418 -20.01 5.52 6.50
N SER A 419 -20.31 5.89 5.25
CA SER A 419 -20.23 5.04 4.06
C SER A 419 -21.08 3.76 4.25
N ASP A 420 -20.47 2.57 4.16
CA ASP A 420 -21.10 1.28 4.52
C ASP A 420 -21.81 1.30 5.87
N GLY A 421 -21.27 2.01 6.87
CA GLY A 421 -21.92 2.15 8.17
C GLY A 421 -23.22 2.95 8.08
N GLY A 422 -23.31 3.91 7.15
CA GLY A 422 -24.54 4.64 6.84
C GLY A 422 -25.57 3.75 6.16
N ASN A 423 -25.14 2.94 5.18
CA ASN A 423 -25.99 1.96 4.50
C ASN A 423 -26.55 0.92 5.50
N THR A 424 -25.68 0.44 6.40
CA THR A 424 -26.06 -0.47 7.49
C THR A 424 -27.06 0.17 8.44
N ALA A 425 -26.90 1.46 8.78
CA ALA A 425 -27.82 2.17 9.66
C ALA A 425 -29.22 2.33 9.05
N VAL A 426 -29.31 2.58 7.73
CA VAL A 426 -30.59 2.66 7.01
C VAL A 426 -31.27 1.29 6.97
N SER A 427 -30.54 0.23 6.57
CA SER A 427 -31.06 -1.15 6.58
C SER A 427 -31.52 -1.57 7.99
N PHE A 428 -30.74 -1.26 9.03
CA PHE A 428 -31.12 -1.53 10.42
C PHE A 428 -32.40 -0.80 10.83
N ASN A 429 -32.58 0.45 10.44
CA ASN A 429 -33.80 1.18 10.77
C ASN A 429 -35.04 0.64 10.07
N LEU A 430 -34.92 0.25 8.80
CA LEU A 430 -36.02 -0.40 8.07
C LEU A 430 -36.44 -1.72 8.74
N ALA A 431 -35.49 -2.48 9.29
CA ALA A 431 -35.77 -3.74 9.98
C ALA A 431 -36.24 -3.57 11.44
N HIS A 432 -35.71 -2.55 12.15
CA HIS A 432 -35.90 -2.36 13.59
C HIS A 432 -36.13 -0.88 13.97
N PRO A 433 -37.19 -0.22 13.44
CA PRO A 433 -37.38 1.22 13.61
C PRO A 433 -37.57 1.65 15.07
N ASP A 434 -38.16 0.78 15.89
CA ASP A 434 -38.40 1.02 17.33
C ASP A 434 -37.11 1.16 18.15
N MET A 435 -36.03 0.52 17.70
CA MET A 435 -34.72 0.56 18.35
C MET A 435 -33.89 1.79 17.98
N VAL A 436 -34.39 2.65 17.10
CA VAL A 436 -33.67 3.83 16.62
C VAL A 436 -34.31 5.11 17.15
N SER A 437 -33.49 6.03 17.64
CA SER A 437 -33.91 7.38 18.02
C SER A 437 -33.70 8.34 16.85
N LYS A 438 -32.44 8.54 16.42
CA LYS A 438 -32.05 9.37 15.28
C LYS A 438 -30.90 8.70 14.52
N ILE A 439 -30.81 8.96 13.22
CA ILE A 439 -29.74 8.45 12.35
C ILE A 439 -28.97 9.61 11.74
N VAL A 440 -27.66 9.49 11.65
CA VAL A 440 -26.82 10.31 10.78
C VAL A 440 -26.16 9.39 9.76
N THR A 441 -26.39 9.64 8.47
CA THR A 441 -25.68 8.98 7.37
C THR A 441 -24.66 9.94 6.79
N ILE A 442 -23.44 9.47 6.54
CA ILE A 442 -22.36 10.25 5.93
C ILE A 442 -21.90 9.50 4.69
N GLY A 443 -22.16 10.01 3.49
CA GLY A 443 -21.77 9.36 2.23
C GLY A 443 -22.44 8.00 2.01
N ALA A 444 -23.70 7.84 2.39
CA ALA A 444 -24.47 6.60 2.14
C ALA A 444 -25.02 6.54 0.71
N ASN A 445 -25.30 5.34 0.21
CA ASN A 445 -25.95 5.09 -1.07
C ASN A 445 -27.01 3.98 -0.94
N LEU A 446 -28.10 4.06 -1.72
CA LEU A 446 -29.15 3.03 -1.78
C LEU A 446 -28.86 1.87 -2.73
N TYR A 447 -28.05 2.12 -3.77
CA TYR A 447 -27.67 1.13 -4.77
C TYR A 447 -26.35 1.49 -5.47
N PRO A 448 -25.64 0.52 -6.10
CA PRO A 448 -24.30 0.74 -6.62
C PRO A 448 -24.20 1.80 -7.72
N SER A 449 -25.24 1.99 -8.53
CA SER A 449 -25.25 3.03 -9.58
C SER A 449 -25.30 4.47 -9.04
N GLY A 450 -25.61 4.65 -7.75
CA GLY A 450 -25.50 5.92 -7.03
C GLY A 450 -24.06 6.31 -6.66
N VAL A 451 -23.10 5.40 -6.83
CA VAL A 451 -21.66 5.64 -6.67
C VAL A 451 -21.06 6.06 -8.02
N SER A 452 -19.98 6.84 -8.00
CA SER A 452 -19.27 7.28 -9.21
C SER A 452 -18.81 6.10 -10.07
N ASP A 453 -18.95 6.24 -11.38
CA ASP A 453 -18.66 5.16 -12.33
C ASP A 453 -17.16 4.78 -12.31
N SER A 454 -16.28 5.75 -12.04
CA SER A 454 -14.84 5.55 -11.90
C SER A 454 -14.50 4.65 -10.71
N LEU A 455 -15.14 4.88 -9.55
CA LEU A 455 -14.93 4.06 -8.37
C LEU A 455 -15.51 2.65 -8.56
N MET A 456 -16.69 2.53 -9.17
CA MET A 456 -17.29 1.25 -9.51
C MET A 456 -16.43 0.43 -10.48
N ALA A 457 -15.82 1.06 -11.48
CA ALA A 457 -14.88 0.41 -12.38
C ALA A 457 -13.61 -0.06 -11.65
N SER A 458 -13.11 0.73 -10.70
CA SER A 458 -11.97 0.36 -9.85
C SER A 458 -12.26 -0.90 -9.01
N PHE A 459 -13.44 -1.00 -8.40
CA PHE A 459 -13.82 -2.20 -7.65
C PHE A 459 -13.94 -3.45 -8.54
N LYS A 460 -14.54 -3.32 -9.73
CA LYS A 460 -14.58 -4.43 -10.71
C LYS A 460 -13.18 -4.91 -11.07
N HIS A 461 -12.27 -3.98 -11.33
CA HIS A 461 -10.88 -4.31 -11.64
C HIS A 461 -10.17 -5.00 -10.46
N GLN A 462 -10.34 -4.50 -9.23
CA GLN A 462 -9.74 -5.11 -8.04
C GLN A 462 -10.24 -6.54 -7.80
N LEU A 463 -11.54 -6.76 -7.97
CA LEU A 463 -12.15 -8.09 -7.85
C LEU A 463 -11.59 -9.06 -8.90
N LEU A 464 -11.50 -8.64 -10.17
CA LEU A 464 -10.97 -9.46 -11.26
C LEU A 464 -9.48 -9.78 -11.09
N ALA A 465 -8.70 -8.80 -10.62
CA ALA A 465 -7.26 -8.94 -10.42
C ALA A 465 -6.89 -9.81 -9.19
N LYS A 466 -7.86 -10.17 -8.34
CA LYS A 466 -7.66 -10.93 -7.09
C LYS A 466 -6.49 -10.39 -6.25
N VAL A 467 -6.49 -9.07 -6.02
CA VAL A 467 -5.40 -8.36 -5.36
C VAL A 467 -5.08 -9.01 -3.99
N PRO A 468 -3.86 -9.51 -3.76
CA PRO A 468 -3.50 -10.18 -2.50
C PRO A 468 -3.70 -9.26 -1.28
N GLY A 469 -4.27 -9.80 -0.21
CA GLY A 469 -4.48 -9.08 1.05
C GLY A 469 -5.77 -8.25 1.14
N GLN A 470 -6.60 -8.24 0.09
CA GLN A 470 -7.94 -7.64 0.14
C GLN A 470 -9.00 -8.70 0.47
N ASN A 471 -10.03 -8.28 1.22
CA ASN A 471 -11.22 -9.10 1.41
C ASN A 471 -12.15 -8.97 0.21
N LEU A 472 -12.06 -9.91 -0.73
CA LEU A 472 -12.83 -9.86 -1.98
C LEU A 472 -14.35 -9.86 -1.73
N ARG A 473 -14.85 -10.42 -0.62
CA ARG A 473 -16.28 -10.37 -0.27
C ARG A 473 -16.75 -8.96 0.07
N LEU A 474 -15.89 -8.12 0.66
CA LEU A 474 -16.21 -6.71 0.90
C LEU A 474 -16.25 -5.90 -0.40
N ILE A 475 -15.42 -6.23 -1.38
CA ILE A 475 -15.47 -5.60 -2.71
C ILE A 475 -16.73 -6.04 -3.46
N GLN A 476 -17.08 -7.34 -3.35
CA GLN A 476 -18.31 -7.88 -3.90
C GLN A 476 -19.55 -7.18 -3.31
N LEU A 477 -19.55 -6.92 -1.99
CA LEU A 477 -20.60 -6.14 -1.32
C LEU A 477 -20.77 -4.77 -1.99
N MET A 478 -19.69 -4.00 -2.16
CA MET A 478 -19.77 -2.67 -2.78
C MET A 478 -20.24 -2.69 -4.24
N LEU A 479 -20.02 -3.80 -4.94
CA LEU A 479 -20.43 -3.98 -6.34
C LEU A 479 -21.89 -4.40 -6.51
N ALA A 480 -22.47 -5.06 -5.51
CA ALA A 480 -23.77 -5.72 -5.61
C ALA A 480 -24.83 -5.14 -4.67
N GLU A 481 -24.43 -4.43 -3.62
CA GLU A 481 -25.30 -3.94 -2.53
C GLU A 481 -25.00 -2.46 -2.25
N PRO A 482 -25.92 -1.72 -1.59
CA PRO A 482 -27.26 -2.16 -1.19
C PRO A 482 -28.21 -2.22 -2.39
N ASN A 483 -29.42 -2.74 -2.20
CA ASN A 483 -30.49 -2.66 -3.19
C ASN A 483 -31.77 -2.05 -2.60
N MET A 484 -31.61 -0.97 -1.84
CA MET A 484 -32.73 -0.26 -1.21
C MET A 484 -33.43 0.64 -2.22
N THR A 485 -34.75 0.69 -2.22
CA THR A 485 -35.51 1.59 -3.09
C THR A 485 -35.91 2.88 -2.37
N PRO A 486 -36.06 4.00 -3.10
CA PRO A 486 -36.63 5.24 -2.56
C PRO A 486 -37.97 5.04 -1.85
N GLU A 487 -38.81 4.11 -2.30
CA GLU A 487 -40.11 3.80 -1.70
C GLU A 487 -39.96 3.11 -0.35
N GLN A 488 -38.96 2.25 -0.16
CA GLN A 488 -38.67 1.66 1.14
C GLN A 488 -38.30 2.74 2.17
N LEU A 489 -37.55 3.77 1.74
CA LEU A 489 -37.16 4.88 2.61
C LEU A 489 -38.34 5.70 3.15
N GLN A 490 -39.51 5.67 2.49
CA GLN A 490 -40.71 6.36 2.96
C GLN A 490 -41.24 5.76 4.29
N GLN A 491 -40.84 4.53 4.62
CA GLN A 491 -41.19 3.86 5.88
C GLN A 491 -40.37 4.39 7.07
N ILE A 492 -39.31 5.18 6.82
CA ILE A 492 -38.45 5.73 7.87
C ILE A 492 -39.14 6.93 8.53
N GLU A 493 -39.73 6.70 9.70
CA GLU A 493 -40.36 7.74 10.51
C GLU A 493 -39.42 8.43 11.51
N ASN A 494 -38.23 7.86 11.72
CA ASN A 494 -37.22 8.42 12.62
C ASN A 494 -36.51 9.62 11.95
N PRO A 495 -36.08 10.65 12.71
CA PRO A 495 -35.29 11.73 12.15
C PRO A 495 -33.96 11.25 11.57
N VAL A 496 -33.62 11.68 10.36
CA VAL A 496 -32.37 11.34 9.68
C VAL A 496 -31.62 12.58 9.21
N LEU A 497 -30.35 12.71 9.57
CA LEU A 497 -29.45 13.70 8.96
C LEU A 497 -28.63 13.00 7.87
N VAL A 498 -28.83 13.40 6.63
CA VAL A 498 -28.12 12.92 5.44
C VAL A 498 -26.98 13.89 5.13
N VAL A 499 -25.74 13.40 5.20
CA VAL A 499 -24.53 14.20 5.01
C VAL A 499 -23.72 13.66 3.84
N ALA A 500 -23.20 14.52 2.97
CA ALA A 500 -22.16 14.15 2.00
C ALA A 500 -21.18 15.31 1.78
N GLY A 501 -19.99 15.01 1.25
CA GLY A 501 -19.09 16.05 0.78
C GLY A 501 -19.58 16.70 -0.51
N SER A 502 -19.21 17.96 -0.78
CA SER A 502 -19.51 18.60 -2.07
C SER A 502 -18.80 17.94 -3.26
N ASN A 503 -17.73 17.19 -3.01
CA ASN A 503 -16.93 16.45 -3.99
C ASN A 503 -16.89 14.94 -3.63
N ASP A 504 -18.00 14.40 -3.16
CA ASP A 504 -18.13 12.99 -2.77
C ASP A 504 -18.11 12.05 -4.00
N VAL A 505 -17.72 10.79 -3.78
CA VAL A 505 -17.86 9.71 -4.77
C VAL A 505 -19.29 9.23 -4.88
N ILE A 506 -20.13 9.49 -3.86
CA ILE A 506 -21.57 9.34 -3.99
C ILE A 506 -22.10 10.51 -4.82
N LYS A 507 -22.83 10.18 -5.89
CA LYS A 507 -23.39 11.18 -6.80
C LYS A 507 -24.32 12.13 -6.05
N ALA A 508 -24.18 13.43 -6.28
CA ALA A 508 -24.92 14.44 -5.50
C ALA A 508 -26.45 14.32 -5.66
N GLU A 509 -26.93 13.94 -6.85
CA GLU A 509 -28.33 13.62 -7.12
C GLU A 509 -28.82 12.42 -6.31
N HIS A 510 -27.95 11.44 -6.05
CA HIS A 510 -28.27 10.26 -5.26
C HIS A 510 -28.39 10.60 -3.77
N THR A 511 -27.49 11.44 -3.24
CA THR A 511 -27.61 11.96 -1.87
C THR A 511 -28.89 12.77 -1.68
N LYS A 512 -29.25 13.60 -2.65
CA LYS A 512 -30.51 14.38 -2.63
C LYS A 512 -31.74 13.48 -2.71
N LEU A 513 -31.69 12.41 -3.52
CA LEU A 513 -32.74 11.40 -3.59
C LEU A 513 -32.99 10.76 -2.22
N ILE A 514 -31.94 10.32 -1.53
CA ILE A 514 -32.04 9.74 -0.17
C ILE A 514 -32.77 10.68 0.77
N ALA A 515 -32.36 11.95 0.83
CA ALA A 515 -33.00 12.94 1.70
C ALA A 515 -34.48 13.17 1.31
N ALA A 516 -34.78 13.30 0.02
CA ALA A 516 -36.14 13.52 -0.46
C ALA A 516 -37.08 12.32 -0.19
N SER A 517 -36.54 11.10 -0.10
CA SER A 517 -37.30 9.88 0.15
C SER A 517 -37.66 9.65 1.62
N ILE A 518 -37.09 10.41 2.56
CA ILE A 518 -37.32 10.25 4.01
C ILE A 518 -38.07 11.47 4.55
N ALA A 519 -39.25 11.26 5.13
CA ALA A 519 -40.15 12.35 5.54
C ALA A 519 -39.54 13.30 6.59
N LYS A 520 -38.73 12.78 7.51
CA LYS A 520 -38.08 13.56 8.58
C LYS A 520 -36.57 13.70 8.37
N SER A 521 -36.16 13.98 7.14
CA SER A 521 -34.75 14.17 6.81
C SER A 521 -34.28 15.62 6.97
N GLN A 522 -32.98 15.78 7.20
CA GLN A 522 -32.23 17.01 6.97
C GLN A 522 -31.06 16.67 6.05
N LEU A 523 -30.77 17.54 5.08
CA LEU A 523 -29.66 17.34 4.13
C LEU A 523 -28.56 18.36 4.40
N GLU A 524 -27.32 17.89 4.53
CA GLU A 524 -26.13 18.74 4.56
C GLU A 524 -25.12 18.31 3.49
N ILE A 525 -24.75 19.23 2.61
CA ILE A 525 -23.65 19.04 1.65
C ILE A 525 -22.47 19.87 2.12
N VAL A 526 -21.48 19.21 2.72
CA VAL A 526 -20.35 19.88 3.35
C VAL A 526 -19.43 20.48 2.27
N PRO A 527 -19.24 21.80 2.24
CA PRO A 527 -18.49 22.46 1.19
C PRO A 527 -17.01 22.11 1.27
N ASN A 528 -16.37 21.92 0.10
CA ASN A 528 -14.95 21.62 -0.02
C ASN A 528 -14.54 20.40 0.82
N ALA A 529 -15.32 19.32 0.69
CA ALA A 529 -15.08 18.02 1.31
C ALA A 529 -15.40 16.90 0.31
N THR A 530 -14.70 15.78 0.42
CA THR A 530 -14.88 14.55 -0.36
C THR A 530 -15.69 13.53 0.44
N HIS A 531 -15.62 12.24 0.09
CA HIS A 531 -16.19 11.14 0.87
C HIS A 531 -15.65 11.06 2.31
N TYR A 532 -14.49 11.69 2.58
CA TYR A 532 -13.78 11.65 3.86
C TYR A 532 -14.14 12.80 4.81
N VAL A 533 -15.38 13.31 4.75
CA VAL A 533 -15.89 14.36 5.65
C VAL A 533 -15.52 14.15 7.14
N PRO A 534 -15.60 12.93 7.73
CA PRO A 534 -15.22 12.70 9.13
C PRO A 534 -13.78 13.10 9.47
N PHE A 535 -12.91 13.12 8.47
CA PHE A 535 -11.51 13.43 8.64
C PHE A 535 -11.12 14.82 8.15
N GLU A 536 -11.70 15.25 7.02
CA GLU A 536 -11.39 16.51 6.36
C GLU A 536 -12.04 17.71 7.07
N ARG A 537 -13.28 17.51 7.58
CA ARG A 537 -14.09 18.55 8.23
C ARG A 537 -14.62 18.10 9.60
N PRO A 538 -13.77 17.55 10.50
CA PRO A 538 -14.20 16.89 11.73
C PRO A 538 -14.94 17.85 12.66
N ASP A 539 -14.42 19.07 12.87
CA ASP A 539 -15.03 20.02 13.80
C ASP A 539 -16.39 20.53 13.30
N TYR A 540 -16.51 20.74 11.99
CA TYR A 540 -17.76 21.15 11.36
C TYR A 540 -18.80 20.03 11.47
N LEU A 541 -18.43 18.82 11.03
CA LEU A 541 -19.29 17.64 11.06
C LEU A 541 -19.73 17.33 12.50
N ASN A 542 -18.80 17.33 13.45
CA ASN A 542 -19.10 16.98 14.84
C ASN A 542 -20.09 17.95 15.49
N ARG A 543 -19.98 19.26 15.22
CA ARG A 543 -20.93 20.26 15.72
C ARG A 543 -22.30 20.14 15.06
N LEU A 544 -22.34 19.94 13.74
CA LEU A 544 -23.57 19.69 13.01
C LEU A 544 -24.32 18.49 13.60
N ILE A 545 -23.63 17.36 13.76
CA ILE A 545 -24.19 16.14 14.32
C ILE A 545 -24.65 16.36 15.77
N LEU A 546 -23.85 17.03 16.61
CA LEU A 546 -24.24 17.29 17.99
C LEU A 546 -25.52 18.12 18.06
N ASN A 547 -25.65 19.16 17.24
CA ASN A 547 -26.85 19.99 17.17
C ASN A 547 -28.07 19.19 16.71
N PHE A 548 -27.91 18.31 15.72
CA PHE A 548 -28.98 17.43 15.26
C PHE A 548 -29.40 16.40 16.33
N LEU A 549 -28.43 15.83 17.04
CA LEU A 549 -28.68 14.82 18.08
C LEU A 549 -29.25 15.43 19.36
N ALA A 550 -28.96 16.71 19.65
CA ALA A 550 -29.44 17.39 20.84
C ALA A 550 -30.98 17.24 21.04
N PRO A 551 -31.45 17.13 22.29
CA PRO A 551 -32.89 17.14 22.56
C PRO A 551 -33.50 18.48 22.09
N PRO A 552 -34.74 18.48 21.58
CA PRO A 552 -35.42 19.72 21.21
C PRO A 552 -35.46 20.65 22.43
N PHE A 553 -35.19 21.94 22.21
CA PHE A 553 -35.19 22.96 23.24
C PHE A 553 -36.51 22.88 24.04
N LYS A 554 -36.45 22.43 25.29
CA LYS A 554 -37.59 22.60 26.19
C LYS A 554 -37.64 24.08 26.52
N LYS A 555 -38.61 24.80 25.95
CA LYS A 555 -39.03 26.08 26.53
C LYS A 555 -39.50 25.74 27.94
N ASP A 556 -38.81 26.26 28.95
CA ASP A 556 -39.32 26.23 30.33
C ASP A 556 -40.74 26.82 30.27
N LYS A 557 -41.71 26.01 30.70
CA LYS A 557 -43.13 26.38 30.74
C LYS A 557 -43.39 27.39 31.85
#